data_AF-A0A239DE34-F1
#
_entry.id   AF-A0A239DE34-F1
#
_cell.length_a   1.000
_cell.length_b   1.000
_cell.length_c   1.000
_cell.angle_alpha   90.00
_cell.angle_beta   90.00
_cell.angle_gamma   90.00
#
_symmetry.space_group_name_H-M   'P 1'
#
loop_
_entity.id
_entity.type
_entity.pdbx_description
1 polymer ?
#
loop_
_entity_poly.entity_id
_entity_poly.type
_entity_poly.pdbx_seq_one_letter_code
_entity_poly.pdbx_strand_id
1 'polypeptide(L)'
;MEEALRLIASYSALALEAIVALIVMYGAFEALARMVERGLRREGRWSRRQIWLQFAQWIVLALEFALGADIIRTAVAPTWDDVGKLAAIAAIRTGLNFFIERDIYEFEPRPERASGE
;
A
#
# COMPACT_ATOMS: atom_id res chain seq x y z
N MET A 1 -12.05 16.14 28.46
CA MET A 1 -10.78 15.38 28.31
C MET A 1 -10.88 14.39 27.16
N GLU A 2 -11.93 13.55 27.11
CA GLU A 2 -12.16 12.61 26.01
C GLU A 2 -12.33 13.26 24.63
N GLU A 3 -13.03 14.41 24.53
CA GLU A 3 -13.17 15.15 23.27
C GLU A 3 -11.83 15.67 22.73
N ALA A 4 -10.97 16.18 23.61
CA ALA A 4 -9.64 16.65 23.24
C ALA A 4 -8.76 15.49 22.74
N LEU A 5 -8.83 14.32 23.38
CA LEU A 5 -8.13 13.12 22.93
C LEU A 5 -8.62 12.65 21.56
N ARG A 6 -9.94 12.63 21.32
CA ARG A 6 -10.53 12.29 20.01
C ARG A 6 -10.07 13.25 18.92
N LEU A 7 -10.05 14.55 19.20
CA LEU A 7 -9.59 15.57 18.25
C LEU A 7 -8.11 15.34 17.87
N ILE A 8 -7.24 15.18 18.88
CA ILE A 8 -5.80 14.97 18.67
C ILE A 8 -5.55 13.70 17.87
N ALA A 9 -6.23 12.61 18.21
CA ALA A 9 -6.10 11.34 17.50
C ALA A 9 -6.58 11.41 16.06
N SER A 10 -7.72 12.07 15.83
CA SER A 10 -8.25 12.25 14.48
C SER A 10 -7.31 13.08 13.60
N TYR A 11 -6.77 14.18 14.13
CA TYR A 11 -5.78 14.98 13.41
C TYR A 11 -4.48 14.22 13.17
N SER A 12 -4.03 13.41 14.13
CA SER A 12 -2.83 12.57 14.00
C SER A 12 -3.01 11.51 12.92
N ALA A 13 -4.16 10.82 12.90
CA ALA A 13 -4.47 9.82 11.87
C ALA A 13 -4.57 10.46 10.48
N LEU A 14 -5.21 11.62 10.38
CA LEU A 14 -5.30 12.37 9.12
C LEU A 14 -3.91 12.81 8.62
N ALA A 15 -3.03 13.25 9.52
CA ALA A 15 -1.66 13.61 9.17
C ALA A 15 -0.87 12.40 8.66
N LEU A 16 -1.03 11.23 9.28
CA LEU A 16 -0.42 9.99 8.81
C LEU A 16 -0.95 9.59 7.44
N GLU A 17 -2.26 9.68 7.20
CA GLU A 17 -2.85 9.42 5.87
C GLU A 17 -2.31 10.37 4.79
N ALA A 18 -2.12 11.65 5.13
CA ALA A 18 -1.49 12.59 4.21
C ALA A 18 -0.04 12.18 3.90
N ILE A 19 0.73 11.74 4.89
CA ILE A 19 2.09 11.23 4.70
C ILE A 19 2.09 9.99 3.80
N VAL A 20 1.17 9.05 4.02
CA VAL A 20 0.98 7.86 3.16
C VAL A 20 0.75 8.28 1.72
N ALA A 21 -0.18 9.19 1.48
CA ALA A 21 -0.48 9.67 0.13
C ALA A 21 0.74 10.32 -0.53
N LEU A 22 1.52 11.12 0.21
CA LEU A 22 2.74 11.74 -0.28
C LEU A 22 3.83 10.71 -0.62
N ILE A 23 4.03 9.70 0.22
CA ILE A 23 5.01 8.62 -0.01
C ILE A 23 4.66 7.85 -1.28
N VAL A 24 3.39 7.45 -1.43
CA VAL A 24 2.92 6.72 -2.62
C VAL A 24 3.09 7.58 -3.87
N MET A 25 2.70 8.86 -3.79
CA MET A 25 2.82 9.79 -4.92
C MET A 25 4.28 9.99 -5.35
N TYR A 26 5.19 10.16 -4.38
CA TYR A 26 6.62 10.29 -4.64
C TYR A 26 7.19 9.03 -5.29
N GLY A 27 6.93 7.85 -4.71
CA GLY A 27 7.40 6.58 -5.25
C GLY A 27 6.87 6.31 -6.66
N ALA A 28 5.60 6.67 -6.92
CA ALA A 28 5.00 6.53 -8.25
C ALA A 28 5.65 7.47 -9.27
N PHE A 29 5.87 8.73 -8.88
CA PHE A 29 6.54 9.71 -9.74
C PHE A 29 7.97 9.27 -10.09
N GLU A 30 8.73 8.82 -9.10
CA GLU A 30 10.08 8.31 -9.29
C GLU A 30 10.11 7.08 -10.21
N ALA A 31 9.20 6.12 -10.00
CA ALA A 31 9.09 4.93 -10.83
C ALA A 31 8.75 5.27 -12.29
N LEU A 32 7.82 6.21 -12.49
CA LEU A 32 7.42 6.69 -13.81
C LEU A 32 8.59 7.38 -14.54
N ALA A 33 9.28 8.29 -13.85
CA ALA A 33 10.43 9.01 -14.43
C ALA A 33 11.52 8.05 -14.90
N ARG A 34 11.89 7.08 -14.05
CA ARG A 34 12.89 6.04 -14.40
C ARG A 34 12.41 5.14 -15.54
N MET A 35 11.12 4.82 -15.59
CA MET A 35 10.55 3.99 -16.65
C MET A 35 10.59 4.69 -18.01
N VAL A 36 10.29 5.99 -18.05
CA VAL A 36 10.40 6.81 -19.27
C VAL A 36 11.85 6.93 -19.72
N GLU A 37 12.76 7.28 -18.81
CA GLU A 37 14.20 7.42 -19.12
C GLU A 37 14.79 6.13 -19.72
N ARG A 38 14.54 4.99 -19.08
CA ARG A 38 15.08 3.69 -19.52
C ARG A 38 14.36 3.11 -20.74
N GLY A 39 13.08 3.42 -20.89
CA GLY A 39 12.30 3.08 -22.09
C GLY A 39 12.83 3.76 -23.34
N LEU A 40 13.23 5.03 -23.23
CA LEU A 40 13.87 5.78 -24.31
C LEU A 40 15.27 5.24 -24.63
N ARG A 41 16.00 4.71 -23.63
CA ARG A 41 17.33 4.10 -23.79
C ARG A 41 17.32 2.63 -24.28
N ARG A 42 16.14 2.02 -24.52
CA ARG A 42 15.99 0.60 -24.91
C ARG A 42 16.68 -0.39 -23.96
N GLU A 43 16.78 -0.07 -22.67
CA GLU A 43 17.40 -0.97 -21.68
C GLU A 43 16.44 -2.14 -21.33
N GLY A 44 16.93 -3.37 -21.43
CA GLY A 44 16.14 -4.62 -21.41
C GLY A 44 15.38 -4.96 -20.12
N ARG A 45 14.72 -6.14 -20.08
CA ARG A 45 13.81 -6.61 -19.00
C ARG A 45 14.32 -6.47 -17.56
N TRP A 46 15.64 -6.57 -17.32
CA TRP A 46 16.24 -6.45 -15.99
C TRP A 46 16.03 -5.06 -15.37
N SER A 47 15.92 -4.02 -16.19
CA SER A 47 15.73 -2.63 -15.77
C SER A 47 14.34 -2.38 -15.16
N ARG A 48 13.30 -3.02 -15.72
CA ARG A 48 11.91 -2.91 -15.26
C ARG A 48 11.69 -3.57 -13.91
N ARG A 49 12.28 -4.75 -13.68
CA ARG A 49 12.21 -5.43 -12.37
C ARG A 49 12.81 -4.55 -11.27
N GLN A 50 13.91 -3.85 -11.54
CA GLN A 50 14.54 -2.97 -10.56
C GLN A 50 13.69 -1.73 -10.21
N ILE A 51 12.98 -1.16 -11.18
CA ILE A 51 12.04 -0.05 -10.96
C ILE A 51 10.86 -0.54 -10.11
N TRP A 52 10.32 -1.71 -10.44
CA TRP A 52 9.23 -2.32 -9.68
C TRP A 52 9.62 -2.61 -8.24
N LEU A 53 10.81 -3.17 -7.99
CA LEU A 53 11.30 -3.44 -6.63
C LEU A 53 11.47 -2.16 -5.80
N GLN A 54 11.97 -1.07 -6.39
CA GLN A 54 12.06 0.23 -5.71
C GLN A 54 10.69 0.81 -5.39
N PHE A 55 9.75 0.74 -6.33
CA PHE A 55 8.38 1.17 -6.08
C PHE A 55 7.71 0.34 -4.98
N ALA A 56 7.92 -0.98 -4.96
CA ALA A 56 7.41 -1.86 -3.91
C ALA A 56 7.92 -1.46 -2.52
N GLN A 57 9.18 -1.00 -2.39
CA GLN A 57 9.71 -0.48 -1.12
C GLN A 57 8.96 0.77 -0.63
N TRP A 58 8.62 1.68 -1.54
CA TRP A 58 7.79 2.86 -1.21
C TRP A 58 6.38 2.48 -0.77
N ILE A 59 5.78 1.48 -1.42
CA ILE A 59 4.46 0.96 -1.03
C ILE A 59 4.51 0.33 0.36
N VAL A 60 5.52 -0.48 0.66
CA VAL A 60 5.68 -1.08 2.00
C VAL A 60 5.81 0.01 3.07
N LEU A 61 6.63 1.03 2.83
CA LEU A 61 6.76 2.16 3.75
C LEU A 61 5.41 2.87 3.98
N ALA A 62 4.67 3.13 2.90
CA ALA A 62 3.34 3.74 2.99
C ALA A 62 2.36 2.85 3.79
N LEU A 63 2.43 1.53 3.65
CA LEU A 63 1.59 0.60 4.40
C LEU A 63 1.84 0.63 5.91
N GLU A 64 3.10 0.75 6.34
CA GLU A 64 3.46 0.88 7.77
C GLU A 64 2.86 2.16 8.38
N PHE A 65 2.95 3.29 7.69
CA PHE A 65 2.32 4.53 8.14
C PHE A 65 0.79 4.45 8.15
N ALA A 66 0.22 3.79 7.14
CA ALA A 66 -1.23 3.60 7.06
C ALA A 66 -1.74 2.70 8.19
N LEU A 67 -0.97 1.67 8.58
CA LEU A 67 -1.26 0.84 9.74
C LEU A 67 -1.24 1.67 11.03
N GLY A 68 -0.25 2.57 11.19
CA GLY A 68 -0.20 3.50 12.32
C GLY A 68 -1.44 4.40 12.42
N ALA A 69 -1.92 4.92 11.28
CA ALA A 69 -3.15 5.72 11.23
C ALA A 69 -4.38 4.91 11.68
N ASP A 70 -4.49 3.66 11.24
CA ASP A 70 -5.59 2.75 11.60
C ASP A 70 -5.56 2.38 13.09
N ILE A 71 -4.37 2.16 13.67
CA ILE A 71 -4.20 1.93 15.12
C ILE A 71 -4.66 3.15 15.91
N ILE A 72 -4.29 4.37 15.49
CA ILE A 72 -4.72 5.60 16.18
C ILE A 72 -6.24 5.77 16.09
N ARG A 73 -6.86 5.50 14.94
CA ARG A 73 -8.33 5.57 14.80
C ARG A 73 -9.05 4.58 15.72
N THR A 74 -8.58 3.33 15.78
CA THR A 74 -9.19 2.29 16.61
C THR A 74 -9.00 2.54 18.12
N ALA A 75 -7.88 3.16 18.53
CA ALA A 75 -7.59 3.40 19.94
C ALA A 75 -8.50 4.46 20.60
N VAL A 76 -9.12 5.37 19.83
CA VAL A 76 -9.74 6.59 20.39
C VAL A 76 -11.26 6.66 20.16
N ALA A 77 -11.85 5.68 19.47
CA ALA A 77 -13.29 5.63 19.21
C ALA A 77 -13.92 4.26 19.55
N PRO A 78 -14.32 4.00 20.81
CA PRO A 78 -15.32 2.98 21.09
C PRO A 78 -16.71 3.63 21.02
N THR A 79 -17.23 3.86 19.81
CA THR A 79 -18.67 4.07 19.58
C THR A 79 -19.12 3.15 18.45
N TRP A 80 -20.33 2.58 18.53
CA TRP A 80 -20.81 1.58 17.56
C TRP A 80 -20.84 2.11 16.11
N ASP A 81 -21.02 3.41 15.91
CA ASP A 81 -21.02 4.07 14.59
C ASP A 81 -19.61 4.22 14.01
N ASP A 82 -18.63 4.57 14.85
CA ASP A 82 -17.22 4.67 14.44
C ASP A 82 -16.59 3.30 14.22
N VAL A 83 -16.96 2.30 15.04
CA VAL A 83 -16.57 0.90 14.85
C VAL A 83 -17.08 0.38 13.51
N GLY A 84 -18.31 0.75 13.10
CA GLY A 84 -18.85 0.40 11.79
C GLY A 84 -18.04 0.97 10.62
N LYS A 85 -17.65 2.26 10.69
CA LYS A 85 -16.80 2.90 9.67
C LYS A 85 -15.41 2.28 9.60
N LEU A 86 -14.79 2.03 10.75
CA LEU A 86 -13.50 1.34 10.83
C LEU A 86 -13.56 -0.08 10.29
N ALA A 87 -14.61 -0.85 10.63
CA ALA A 87 -14.82 -2.19 10.11
C ALA A 87 -15.01 -2.19 8.58
N ALA A 88 -15.71 -1.19 8.03
CA ALA A 88 -15.86 -1.04 6.59
C ALA A 88 -14.52 -0.74 5.88
N ILE A 89 -13.72 0.18 6.42
CA ILE A 89 -12.38 0.49 5.89
C ILE A 89 -11.47 -0.74 5.97
N ALA A 90 -11.45 -1.42 7.12
CA ALA A 90 -10.68 -2.65 7.32
C ALA A 90 -11.11 -3.75 6.34
N ALA A 91 -12.41 -3.97 6.15
CA ALA A 91 -12.94 -4.95 5.21
C ALA A 91 -12.56 -4.61 3.76
N ILE A 92 -12.61 -3.33 3.36
CA ILE A 92 -12.15 -2.89 2.03
C ILE A 92 -10.65 -3.17 1.87
N ARG A 93 -9.83 -2.83 2.88
CA ARG A 93 -8.37 -3.07 2.84
C ARG A 93 -8.06 -4.56 2.75
N THR A 94 -8.68 -5.39 3.58
CA THR A 94 -8.50 -6.85 3.55
C THR A 94 -8.98 -7.43 2.22
N GLY A 95 -10.15 -7.00 1.75
CA GLY A 95 -10.70 -7.44 0.47
C GLY A 95 -9.78 -7.09 -0.70
N LEU A 96 -9.40 -5.83 -0.84
CA LEU A 96 -8.50 -5.38 -1.91
C LEU A 96 -7.14 -6.08 -1.84
N ASN A 97 -6.53 -6.18 -0.66
CA ASN A 97 -5.24 -6.86 -0.52
C ASN A 97 -5.35 -8.36 -0.86
N PHE A 98 -6.41 -9.02 -0.43
CA PHE A 98 -6.70 -10.41 -0.76
C PHE A 98 -6.91 -10.63 -2.26
N PHE A 99 -7.65 -9.74 -2.94
CA PHE A 99 -7.87 -9.83 -4.39
C PHE A 99 -6.57 -9.60 -5.17
N ILE A 100 -5.76 -8.61 -4.79
CA ILE A 100 -4.50 -8.31 -5.47
C ILE A 100 -3.51 -9.48 -5.32
N GLU A 101 -3.36 -10.01 -4.10
CA GLU A 101 -2.47 -11.14 -3.84
C GLU A 101 -2.92 -12.38 -4.60
N ARG A 102 -4.22 -12.66 -4.62
CA ARG A 102 -4.81 -13.77 -5.38
C ARG A 102 -4.61 -13.64 -6.89
N ASP A 103 -4.85 -12.45 -7.47
CA ASP A 103 -4.60 -12.22 -8.89
C ASP A 103 -3.13 -12.46 -9.25
N ILE A 104 -2.18 -12.02 -8.40
CA ILE A 104 -0.75 -12.24 -8.63
C ILE A 104 -0.41 -13.74 -8.68
N TYR A 105 -0.96 -14.55 -7.77
CA TYR A 105 -0.73 -16.01 -7.75
C TYR A 105 -1.36 -16.74 -8.93
N GLU A 106 -2.48 -16.24 -9.46
CA GLU A 106 -3.16 -16.85 -10.60
C GLU A 106 -2.39 -16.62 -11.93
N PHE A 107 -1.54 -15.60 -11.98
CA PHE A 107 -0.65 -15.32 -13.13
C PHE A 107 0.78 -15.85 -12.98
N GLU A 108 1.12 -16.60 -11.91
CA GLU A 108 2.41 -17.30 -11.86
C GLU A 108 2.43 -18.43 -12.90
N PRO A 109 3.34 -18.40 -13.90
CA PRO A 109 3.47 -19.49 -14.86
C PRO A 109 3.83 -20.75 -14.11
N ARG A 110 2.98 -21.78 -14.18
CA ARG A 110 3.29 -23.13 -13.69
C ARG A 110 4.70 -23.50 -14.16
N PRO A 111 5.62 -23.87 -13.26
CA PRO A 111 6.92 -24.36 -13.68
C PRO A 111 6.67 -25.59 -14.54
N GLU A 112 7.03 -25.46 -15.81
CA GLU A 112 7.02 -26.51 -16.81
C GLU A 112 7.82 -27.66 -16.22
N ARG A 113 7.12 -28.72 -15.80
CA ARG A 113 7.74 -29.93 -15.28
C ARG A 113 8.61 -30.43 -16.41
N ALA A 114 9.93 -30.32 -16.21
CA ALA A 114 10.92 -30.96 -17.06
C ALA A 114 10.49 -32.43 -17.22
N SER A 115 10.00 -32.74 -18.41
CA SER A 115 9.90 -34.08 -18.94
C SER A 115 11.33 -34.59 -19.09
N GLY A 116 11.82 -35.23 -18.02
CA GLY A 116 12.99 -36.09 -18.09
C GLY A 116 12.58 -37.39 -18.76
N GLU A 117 12.91 -37.51 -20.04
CA GLU A 117 13.17 -38.78 -20.72
C GLU A 117 14.57 -39.28 -20.39
#